data_AF-A0A1U7D5T5-F1
#
_entry.id   AF-A0A1U7D5T5-F1
#
_cell.length_a   1.000
_cell.length_b   1.000
_cell.length_c   1.000
_cell.angle_alpha   90.00
_cell.angle_beta   90.00
_cell.angle_gamma   90.00
#
_symmetry.space_group_name_H-M   'P 1'
#
loop_
_entity.id
_entity.type
_entity.pdbx_description
1 polymer ?
#
loop_
_entity_poly.entity_id
_entity_poly.type
_entity_poly.pdbx_seq_one_letter_code
_entity_poly.pdbx_strand_id
1 'polypeptide(L)'
;MTIFQIASILIALAGAFGVINHFLFRLPSSIGILVVSLCASFVLLGIDRLFGLQIAELIRAQVLEIHFSDTLMEGVLGLLLFAGALHVKVSDLRSVWVPVLLMATLGVALSTVIVGVGFSWLTGAPLAVALVFGALISPTDPVAVLGVLGGSGLDKTLETQIAGESLFNDGVGYVVYLILVGLAFPGASDGAHESGLAEALRLFVQEALGGAVLGVVLGWLVFRVMRHIDDYSLEVLLTLGLAFGGYELALALHVSGPIMAVCAGLLIGDVGARYGMSEETRRYVDAFWVLIDEILNALLFMMIGFEVFAVSLQTDVLLAGAASILLALGARLAAVTLPVLVLRPFRDQVKGVIPIMTWGGLKGGISVALALALPDSEWKPLILTATYVIVVFSIIVQGLSIGRLARSFVRAE
;
A
#
# COMPACT_ATOMS: atom_id res chain seq x y z
N MET A 1 17.76 2.09 20.32
CA MET A 1 17.04 3.28 20.85
C MET A 1 15.71 2.83 21.44
N THR A 2 15.04 3.59 22.31
CA THR A 2 13.66 3.21 22.72
C THR A 2 12.67 3.49 21.58
N ILE A 3 11.56 2.75 21.51
CA ILE A 3 10.50 2.96 20.50
C ILE A 3 10.04 4.42 20.49
N PHE A 4 9.90 5.03 21.68
CA PHE A 4 9.53 6.44 21.81
C PHE A 4 10.54 7.40 21.18
N GLN A 5 11.86 7.16 21.34
CA GLN A 5 12.89 7.98 20.72
C GLN A 5 12.85 7.89 19.19
N ILE A 6 12.65 6.68 18.67
CA ILE A 6 12.56 6.43 17.22
C ILE A 6 11.32 7.15 16.66
N ALA A 7 10.15 6.94 17.27
CA ALA A 7 8.92 7.61 16.86
C ALA A 7 9.04 9.15 16.91
N SER A 8 9.66 9.69 17.95
CA SER A 8 9.87 11.14 18.09
C SER A 8 10.76 11.71 16.98
N ILE A 9 11.86 11.02 16.66
CA ILE A 9 12.77 11.42 15.58
C ILE A 9 12.06 11.35 14.23
N LEU A 10 11.34 10.27 13.97
CA LEU A 10 10.63 10.09 12.71
C LEU A 10 9.57 11.19 12.50
N ILE A 11 8.77 11.49 13.52
CA ILE A 11 7.75 12.56 13.44
C ILE A 11 8.41 13.92 13.23
N ALA A 12 9.48 14.23 13.98
CA ALA A 12 10.20 15.49 13.84
C ALA A 12 10.83 15.65 12.44
N LEU A 13 11.45 14.59 11.92
CA LEU A 13 12.05 14.58 10.58
C LEU A 13 10.99 14.67 9.49
N ALA A 14 9.87 13.97 9.60
CA ALA A 14 8.78 14.05 8.63
C ALA A 14 8.22 15.48 8.55
N GLY A 15 8.04 16.14 9.69
CA GLY A 15 7.67 17.56 9.76
C GLY A 15 8.71 18.47 9.10
N ALA A 16 9.99 18.29 9.43
CA ALA A 16 11.08 19.07 8.83
C ALA A 16 11.18 18.86 7.31
N PHE A 17 11.05 17.63 6.82
CA PHE A 17 11.07 17.31 5.40
C PHE A 17 9.84 17.85 4.66
N GLY A 18 8.67 17.83 5.31
CA GLY A 18 7.48 18.50 4.81
C GLY A 18 7.69 20.00 4.61
N VAL A 19 8.34 20.67 5.59
CA VAL A 19 8.72 22.10 5.48
C VAL A 19 9.69 22.34 4.33
N ILE A 20 10.73 21.51 4.19
CA ILE A 20 11.69 21.61 3.08
C ILE A 20 10.97 21.43 1.74
N ASN A 21 10.08 20.44 1.60
CA ASN A 21 9.29 20.26 0.40
C ASN A 21 8.43 21.49 0.09
N HIS A 22 7.74 22.04 1.10
CA HIS A 22 6.89 23.22 0.94
C HIS A 22 7.65 24.42 0.36
N PHE A 23 8.89 24.65 0.83
CA PHE A 23 9.68 25.81 0.39
C PHE A 23 10.50 25.57 -0.89
N LEU A 24 11.10 24.39 -1.06
CA LEU A 24 12.02 24.11 -2.17
C LEU A 24 11.34 23.48 -3.39
N PHE A 25 10.59 22.40 -3.18
CA PHE A 25 10.17 21.51 -4.27
C PHE A 25 8.70 21.71 -4.69
N ARG A 26 7.82 22.09 -3.76
CA ARG A 26 6.36 22.27 -3.96
C ARG A 26 5.69 21.07 -4.64
N LEU A 27 6.17 19.88 -4.32
CA LEU A 27 5.60 18.62 -4.79
C LEU A 27 4.44 18.20 -3.88
N PRO A 28 3.54 17.31 -4.33
CA PRO A 28 2.57 16.65 -3.46
C PRO A 28 3.25 16.07 -2.22
N SER A 29 2.61 16.19 -1.05
CA SER A 29 3.25 15.99 0.26
C SER A 29 4.08 14.71 0.35
N SER A 30 3.47 13.55 0.09
CA SER A 30 4.15 12.24 0.18
C SER A 30 5.33 12.11 -0.80
N ILE A 31 5.14 12.53 -2.06
CA ILE A 31 6.20 12.50 -3.09
C ILE A 31 7.35 13.42 -2.69
N GLY A 32 7.03 14.63 -2.22
CA GLY A 32 8.03 15.61 -1.80
C GLY A 32 8.84 15.14 -0.61
N ILE A 33 8.20 14.54 0.40
CA ILE A 33 8.88 13.97 1.57
C ILE A 33 9.82 12.84 1.15
N LEU A 34 9.41 11.96 0.23
CA LEU A 34 10.30 10.93 -0.33
C LEU A 34 11.51 11.55 -1.05
N VAL A 35 11.30 12.56 -1.89
CA VAL A 35 12.39 13.21 -2.62
C VAL A 35 13.38 13.87 -1.65
N VAL A 36 12.89 14.58 -0.64
CA VAL A 36 13.73 15.23 0.38
C VAL A 36 14.51 14.19 1.18
N SER A 37 13.86 13.12 1.65
CA SER A 37 14.52 12.05 2.40
C SER A 37 15.56 11.29 1.57
N LEU A 38 15.29 11.06 0.28
CA LEU A 38 16.24 10.45 -0.63
C LEU A 38 17.45 11.35 -0.88
N CYS A 39 17.24 12.65 -1.12
CA CYS A 39 18.31 13.63 -1.25
C CYS A 39 19.17 13.70 0.02
N ALA A 40 18.54 13.75 1.20
CA ALA A 40 19.24 13.74 2.48
C ALA A 40 20.09 12.47 2.63
N SER A 41 19.53 11.31 2.29
CA SER A 41 20.23 10.03 2.37
C SER A 41 21.43 9.94 1.43
N PHE A 42 21.31 10.42 0.18
CA PHE A 42 22.44 10.47 -0.75
C PHE A 42 23.53 11.46 -0.33
N VAL A 43 23.15 12.61 0.23
CA VAL A 43 24.12 13.57 0.80
C VAL A 43 24.89 12.92 1.94
N LEU A 44 24.21 12.21 2.84
CA LEU A 44 24.84 11.48 3.94
C LEU A 44 25.78 10.38 3.43
N LEU A 45 25.36 9.56 2.45
CA LEU A 45 26.23 8.57 1.81
C LEU A 45 27.47 9.20 1.16
N GLY A 46 27.31 10.37 0.53
CA GLY A 46 28.41 11.12 -0.06
C GLY A 46 29.40 11.63 0.99
N ILE A 47 28.90 12.21 2.08
CA ILE A 47 29.72 12.64 3.23
C ILE A 47 30.45 11.45 3.84
N ASP A 48 29.77 10.33 4.05
CA ASP A 48 30.35 9.14 4.66
C ASP A 48 31.51 8.59 3.80
N ARG A 49 31.36 8.60 2.47
CA ARG A 49 32.42 8.21 1.53
C ARG A 49 33.61 9.17 1.53
N LEU A 50 33.38 10.47 1.77
CA LEU A 50 34.43 11.50 1.77
C LEU A 50 35.19 11.59 3.09
N PHE A 51 34.50 11.39 4.22
CA PHE A 51 35.04 11.62 5.56
C PHE A 51 35.20 10.35 6.40
N GLY A 52 34.69 9.21 5.94
CA GLY A 52 34.84 7.90 6.62
C GLY A 52 34.17 7.84 8.00
N LEU A 53 33.07 8.58 8.19
CA LEU A 53 32.44 8.78 9.50
C LEU A 53 31.60 7.58 10.00
N GLN A 54 31.48 6.52 9.19
CA GLN A 54 30.68 5.31 9.45
C GLN A 54 29.20 5.61 9.75
N ILE A 55 28.68 6.73 9.24
CA ILE A 55 27.30 7.16 9.47
C ILE A 55 26.33 6.19 8.78
N ALA A 56 26.71 5.68 7.59
CA ALA A 56 25.88 4.74 6.85
C ALA A 56 25.67 3.42 7.60
N GLU A 57 26.71 2.89 8.24
CA GLU A 57 26.61 1.65 9.02
C GLU A 57 25.76 1.84 10.29
N LEU A 58 25.87 2.99 10.95
CA LEU A 58 25.05 3.30 12.14
C LEU A 58 23.57 3.45 11.78
N ILE A 59 23.27 4.14 10.68
CA ILE A 59 21.88 4.27 10.19
C ILE A 59 21.36 2.91 9.71
N ARG A 60 22.15 2.15 8.94
CA ARG A 60 21.78 0.81 8.47
C ARG A 60 21.48 -0.14 9.63
N ALA A 61 22.31 -0.13 10.66
CA ALA A 61 22.04 -0.91 11.87
C ALA A 61 20.70 -0.52 12.51
N GLN A 62 20.39 0.78 12.60
CA GLN A 62 19.08 1.21 13.12
C GLN A 62 17.92 0.87 12.18
N VAL A 63 18.06 1.00 10.86
CA VAL A 63 17.01 0.66 9.89
C VAL A 63 16.68 -0.85 9.92
N LEU A 64 17.70 -1.70 10.08
CA LEU A 64 17.55 -3.15 10.20
C LEU A 64 17.14 -3.60 11.62
N GLU A 65 17.54 -2.90 12.68
CA GLU A 65 17.15 -3.18 14.07
C GLU A 65 15.74 -2.68 14.42
N ILE A 66 15.26 -1.63 13.76
CA ILE A 66 13.85 -1.30 13.82
C ILE A 66 13.15 -2.52 13.21
N HIS A 67 12.36 -3.24 14.01
CA HIS A 67 11.37 -4.20 13.56
C HIS A 67 10.30 -3.48 12.72
N PHE A 68 10.75 -2.93 11.59
CA PHE A 68 10.05 -2.05 10.68
C PHE A 68 8.89 -2.81 10.07
N SER A 69 9.15 -4.06 9.70
CA SER A 69 8.14 -5.00 9.25
C SER A 69 7.05 -5.17 10.31
N ASP A 70 7.38 -5.61 11.52
CA ASP A 70 6.37 -5.98 12.52
C ASP A 70 5.53 -4.75 12.92
N THR A 71 6.17 -3.62 13.23
CA THR A 71 5.44 -2.41 13.67
C THR A 71 4.58 -1.80 12.55
N LEU A 72 5.08 -1.82 11.31
CA LEU A 72 4.39 -1.20 10.18
C LEU A 72 3.31 -2.12 9.61
N MET A 73 3.53 -3.43 9.61
CA MET A 73 2.56 -4.41 9.10
C MET A 73 1.48 -4.79 10.10
N GLU A 74 1.76 -4.80 11.40
CA GLU A 74 0.76 -5.16 12.41
C GLU A 74 -0.09 -3.96 12.84
N GLY A 75 0.48 -2.75 12.90
CA GLY A 75 -0.25 -1.54 13.34
C GLY A 75 -0.57 -0.55 12.23
N VAL A 76 0.45 -0.09 11.50
CA VAL A 76 0.33 1.05 10.58
C VAL A 76 -0.50 0.70 9.34
N LEU A 77 -0.32 -0.50 8.79
CA LEU A 77 -1.08 -0.97 7.62
C LEU A 77 -2.58 -1.01 7.90
N GLY A 78 -2.99 -1.56 9.06
CA GLY A 78 -4.39 -1.59 9.47
C GLY A 78 -5.01 -0.19 9.55
N LEU A 79 -4.27 0.77 10.11
CA LEU A 79 -4.71 2.17 10.18
C LEU A 79 -4.81 2.84 8.81
N LEU A 80 -3.80 2.67 7.94
CA LEU A 80 -3.79 3.24 6.59
C LEU A 80 -4.98 2.71 5.77
N LEU A 81 -5.24 1.40 5.84
CA LEU A 81 -6.35 0.77 5.13
C LEU A 81 -7.71 1.17 5.71
N PHE A 82 -7.82 1.26 7.03
CA PHE A 82 -9.05 1.74 7.67
C PHE A 82 -9.33 3.20 7.29
N ALA A 83 -8.33 4.08 7.37
CA ALA A 83 -8.44 5.49 7.02
C ALA A 83 -8.78 5.68 5.53
N GLY A 84 -8.08 4.97 4.64
CA GLY A 84 -8.36 4.98 3.21
C GLY A 84 -9.78 4.51 2.89
N ALA A 85 -10.24 3.44 3.56
CA ALA A 85 -11.60 2.93 3.41
C ALA A 85 -12.68 3.89 3.90
N LEU A 86 -12.44 4.61 5.00
CA LEU A 86 -13.38 5.55 5.59
C LEU A 86 -13.71 6.71 4.62
N HIS A 87 -12.74 7.14 3.82
CA HIS A 87 -12.93 8.21 2.84
C HIS A 87 -13.61 7.76 1.53
N VAL A 88 -13.72 6.45 1.28
CA VAL A 88 -14.36 5.92 0.06
C VAL A 88 -15.88 5.93 0.20
N LYS A 89 -16.53 6.69 -0.69
CA LYS A 89 -18.00 6.70 -0.78
C LYS A 89 -18.52 5.41 -1.37
N VAL A 90 -19.14 4.56 -0.53
CA VAL A 90 -19.71 3.28 -0.95
C VAL A 90 -20.77 3.44 -2.04
N SER A 91 -21.54 4.54 -2.05
CA SER A 91 -22.50 4.82 -3.13
C SER A 91 -21.84 4.93 -4.52
N ASP A 92 -20.68 5.58 -4.56
CA ASP A 92 -19.95 5.84 -5.80
C ASP A 92 -19.22 4.56 -6.20
N LEU A 93 -18.65 3.85 -5.23
CA LEU A 93 -18.03 2.53 -5.42
C LEU A 93 -19.03 1.49 -5.94
N ARG A 94 -20.29 1.49 -5.49
CA ARG A 94 -21.35 0.62 -5.99
C ARG A 94 -21.66 0.84 -7.47
N SER A 95 -21.31 1.99 -8.04
CA SER A 95 -21.41 2.15 -9.49
C SER A 95 -20.28 1.38 -10.18
N VAL A 96 -19.08 1.27 -9.61
CA VAL A 96 -17.88 0.68 -10.26
C VAL A 96 -17.38 -0.63 -9.64
N TRP A 97 -18.19 -1.28 -8.80
CA TRP A 97 -17.75 -2.44 -8.01
C TRP A 97 -17.28 -3.63 -8.84
N VAL A 98 -17.88 -3.91 -10.01
CA VAL A 98 -17.48 -5.03 -10.87
C VAL A 98 -16.05 -4.82 -11.43
N PRO A 99 -15.73 -3.68 -12.10
CA PRO A 99 -14.35 -3.38 -12.50
C PRO A 99 -13.35 -3.45 -11.34
N VAL A 100 -13.68 -2.83 -10.20
CA VAL A 100 -12.80 -2.78 -9.03
C VAL A 100 -12.51 -4.19 -8.51
N LEU A 101 -13.55 -5.03 -8.34
CA LEU A 101 -13.38 -6.39 -7.85
C LEU A 101 -12.57 -7.26 -8.81
N LEU A 102 -12.81 -7.15 -10.11
CA LEU A 102 -12.04 -7.90 -11.11
C LEU A 102 -10.57 -7.47 -11.12
N MET A 103 -10.27 -6.18 -11.00
CA MET A 103 -8.89 -5.70 -10.92
C MET A 103 -8.20 -6.11 -9.61
N ALA A 104 -8.90 -5.98 -8.47
CA ALA A 104 -8.36 -6.36 -7.16
C ALA A 104 -8.19 -7.87 -6.97
N THR A 105 -8.77 -8.71 -7.83
CA THR A 105 -8.63 -10.18 -7.76
C THR A 105 -7.84 -10.72 -8.96
N LEU A 106 -8.44 -10.72 -10.14
CA LEU A 106 -7.81 -11.22 -11.37
C LEU A 106 -6.59 -10.37 -11.75
N GLY A 107 -6.66 -9.05 -11.60
CA GLY A 107 -5.53 -8.16 -11.86
C GLY A 107 -4.34 -8.45 -10.94
N VAL A 108 -4.60 -8.67 -9.65
CA VAL A 108 -3.57 -9.06 -8.66
C VAL A 108 -2.96 -10.41 -9.01
N ALA A 109 -3.78 -11.43 -9.21
CA ALA A 109 -3.29 -12.76 -9.57
C ALA A 109 -2.45 -12.74 -10.85
N LEU A 110 -2.91 -12.01 -11.88
CA LEU A 110 -2.18 -11.87 -13.14
C LEU A 110 -0.87 -11.11 -12.95
N SER A 111 -0.88 -10.02 -12.19
CA SER A 111 0.31 -9.23 -11.88
C SER A 111 1.35 -10.09 -11.13
N THR A 112 0.91 -10.83 -10.10
CA THR A 112 1.74 -11.74 -9.33
C THR A 112 2.39 -12.81 -10.21
N VAL A 113 1.63 -13.43 -11.11
CA VAL A 113 2.16 -14.47 -12.00
C VAL A 113 3.14 -13.88 -13.03
N ILE A 114 2.78 -12.78 -13.69
CA ILE A 114 3.65 -12.16 -14.72
C ILE A 114 4.96 -11.68 -14.09
N VAL A 115 4.88 -10.95 -12.98
CA VAL A 115 6.07 -10.48 -12.28
C VAL A 115 6.86 -11.65 -11.71
N GLY A 116 6.22 -12.63 -11.07
CA GLY A 116 6.96 -13.73 -10.45
C GLY A 116 7.66 -14.63 -11.47
N VAL A 117 6.96 -15.02 -12.54
CA VAL A 117 7.58 -15.83 -13.60
C VAL A 117 8.69 -15.04 -14.31
N GLY A 118 8.44 -13.78 -14.63
CA GLY A 118 9.44 -12.94 -15.29
C GLY A 118 10.67 -12.67 -14.43
N PHE A 119 10.48 -12.48 -13.12
CA PHE A 119 11.57 -12.27 -12.17
C PHE A 119 12.39 -13.53 -11.97
N SER A 120 11.75 -14.70 -11.86
CA SER A 120 12.42 -16.00 -11.83
C SER A 120 13.28 -16.22 -13.08
N TRP A 121 12.75 -15.89 -14.26
CA TRP A 121 13.50 -15.99 -15.52
C TRP A 121 14.68 -15.01 -15.60
N LEU A 122 14.50 -13.79 -15.10
CA LEU A 122 15.52 -12.74 -15.12
C LEU A 122 16.68 -13.02 -14.15
N THR A 123 16.39 -13.57 -12.98
CA THR A 123 17.33 -13.64 -11.85
C THR A 123 17.78 -15.06 -11.50
N GLY A 124 17.09 -16.09 -12.00
CA GLY A 124 17.29 -17.48 -11.61
C GLY A 124 16.67 -17.83 -10.25
N ALA A 125 15.93 -16.91 -9.61
CA ALA A 125 15.28 -17.18 -8.34
C ALA A 125 14.27 -18.34 -8.44
N PRO A 126 14.14 -19.18 -7.40
CA PRO A 126 13.10 -20.21 -7.36
C PRO A 126 11.72 -19.60 -7.59
N LEU A 127 10.88 -20.28 -8.38
CA LEU A 127 9.58 -19.75 -8.78
C LEU A 127 8.71 -19.34 -7.58
N ALA A 128 8.73 -20.11 -6.48
CA ALA A 128 7.99 -19.77 -5.27
C ALA A 128 8.42 -18.42 -4.67
N VAL A 129 9.73 -18.18 -4.55
CA VAL A 129 10.31 -16.93 -4.06
C VAL A 129 10.01 -15.77 -5.01
N ALA A 130 10.07 -16.02 -6.32
CA ALA A 130 9.75 -15.00 -7.32
C ALA A 130 8.24 -14.66 -7.34
N LEU A 131 7.34 -15.63 -7.11
CA LEU A 131 5.91 -15.37 -6.94
C LEU A 131 5.63 -14.52 -5.70
N VAL A 132 6.37 -14.72 -4.60
CA VAL A 132 6.31 -13.83 -3.43
C VAL A 132 6.66 -12.39 -3.83
N PHE A 133 7.72 -12.20 -4.64
CA PHE A 133 8.07 -10.89 -5.19
C PHE A 133 6.95 -10.29 -6.08
N GLY A 134 6.31 -11.13 -6.89
CA GLY A 134 5.15 -10.72 -7.69
C GLY A 134 3.95 -10.28 -6.84
N ALA A 135 3.73 -10.92 -5.69
CA ALA A 135 2.64 -10.58 -4.78
C ALA A 135 2.91 -9.25 -4.05
N LEU A 136 4.11 -9.07 -3.49
CA LEU A 136 4.43 -7.84 -2.73
C LEU A 136 4.47 -6.58 -3.62
N ILE A 137 4.77 -6.71 -4.92
CA ILE A 137 4.76 -5.57 -5.84
C ILE A 137 3.40 -5.38 -6.53
N SER A 138 2.42 -6.26 -6.34
CA SER A 138 1.09 -6.11 -6.93
C SER A 138 0.28 -4.95 -6.33
N PRO A 139 0.24 -4.75 -4.98
CA PRO A 139 -0.37 -3.61 -4.31
C PRO A 139 -0.03 -2.25 -4.96
N THR A 140 -0.96 -1.31 -4.87
CA THR A 140 -0.83 0.04 -5.44
C THR A 140 -1.32 1.09 -4.47
N ASP A 141 -0.70 2.25 -4.47
CA ASP A 141 -0.96 3.32 -3.51
C ASP A 141 -1.93 4.36 -4.09
N PRO A 142 -3.16 4.49 -3.55
CA PRO A 142 -4.12 5.46 -4.05
C PRO A 142 -3.79 6.89 -3.58
N VAL A 143 -3.12 7.06 -2.44
CA VAL A 143 -2.85 8.37 -1.83
C VAL A 143 -1.89 9.16 -2.69
N ALA A 144 -0.81 8.52 -3.15
CA ALA A 144 0.16 9.15 -4.04
C ALA A 144 -0.47 9.58 -5.38
N VAL A 145 -1.36 8.75 -5.92
CA VAL A 145 -2.03 8.97 -7.20
C VAL A 145 -3.03 10.11 -7.10
N LEU A 146 -3.94 10.02 -6.12
CA LEU A 146 -5.01 10.98 -5.93
C LEU A 146 -4.48 12.34 -5.46
N GLY A 147 -3.37 12.36 -4.72
CA GLY A 147 -2.68 13.62 -4.37
C GLY A 147 -2.15 14.37 -5.60
N VAL A 148 -1.76 13.67 -6.67
CA VAL A 148 -1.33 14.28 -7.95
C VAL A 148 -2.52 14.60 -8.85
N LEU A 149 -3.51 13.71 -8.88
CA LEU A 149 -4.67 13.81 -9.76
C LEU A 149 -5.76 14.76 -9.22
N GLY A 150 -5.76 15.04 -7.92
CA GLY A 150 -6.66 15.97 -7.26
C GLY A 150 -6.54 17.36 -7.88
N GLY A 151 -7.57 17.76 -8.65
CA GLY A 151 -7.58 19.03 -9.38
C GLY A 151 -7.16 18.94 -10.85
N SER A 152 -6.91 17.74 -11.38
CA SER A 152 -6.64 17.52 -12.82
C SER A 152 -7.89 17.55 -13.71
N GLY A 153 -9.08 17.58 -13.10
CA GLY A 153 -10.37 17.52 -13.81
C GLY A 153 -10.74 16.12 -14.28
N LEU A 154 -10.16 15.09 -13.66
CA LEU A 154 -10.42 13.69 -14.00
C LEU A 154 -11.88 13.31 -13.72
N ASP A 155 -12.40 12.36 -14.49
CA ASP A 155 -13.73 11.82 -14.26
C ASP A 155 -13.82 11.16 -12.87
N LYS A 156 -14.87 11.49 -12.11
CA LYS A 156 -15.08 10.95 -10.75
C LYS A 156 -15.18 9.43 -10.71
N THR A 157 -15.65 8.82 -11.78
CA THR A 157 -15.72 7.36 -11.95
C THR A 157 -14.31 6.76 -11.97
N LEU A 158 -13.36 7.42 -12.64
CA LEU A 158 -11.95 7.00 -12.66
C LEU A 158 -11.28 7.20 -11.30
N GLU A 159 -11.51 8.33 -10.65
CA GLU A 159 -11.01 8.57 -9.27
C GLU A 159 -11.51 7.48 -8.31
N THR A 160 -12.80 7.16 -8.39
CA THR A 160 -13.42 6.10 -7.58
C THR A 160 -12.87 4.70 -7.92
N GLN A 161 -12.61 4.42 -9.21
CA GLN A 161 -12.00 3.16 -9.64
C GLN A 161 -10.58 3.02 -9.10
N ILE A 162 -9.76 4.07 -9.17
CA ILE A 162 -8.38 4.07 -8.64
C ILE A 162 -8.40 3.88 -7.12
N ALA A 163 -9.23 4.64 -6.41
CA ALA A 163 -9.34 4.53 -4.95
C ALA A 163 -9.80 3.13 -4.52
N GLY A 164 -10.85 2.60 -5.17
CA GLY A 164 -11.40 1.29 -4.86
C GLY A 164 -10.44 0.16 -5.20
N GLU A 165 -9.83 0.18 -6.39
CA GLU A 165 -8.90 -0.87 -6.82
C GLU A 165 -7.71 -0.99 -5.88
N SER A 166 -7.03 0.12 -5.57
CA SER A 166 -5.91 0.10 -4.63
C SER A 166 -6.31 -0.37 -3.22
N LEU A 167 -7.46 0.09 -2.70
CA LEU A 167 -7.92 -0.28 -1.35
C LEU A 167 -8.12 -1.80 -1.19
N PHE A 168 -8.76 -2.44 -2.17
CA PHE A 168 -8.98 -3.89 -2.14
C PHE A 168 -7.71 -4.67 -2.56
N ASN A 169 -6.92 -4.13 -3.50
CA ASN A 169 -5.66 -4.73 -3.94
C ASN A 169 -4.66 -4.85 -2.78
N ASP A 170 -4.56 -3.85 -1.90
CA ASP A 170 -3.66 -3.91 -0.74
C ASP A 170 -4.03 -5.07 0.21
N GLY A 171 -5.32 -5.23 0.51
CA GLY A 171 -5.82 -6.32 1.35
C GLY A 171 -5.66 -7.70 0.69
N VAL A 172 -6.04 -7.84 -0.58
CA VAL A 172 -5.92 -9.11 -1.31
C VAL A 172 -4.47 -9.48 -1.57
N GLY A 173 -3.65 -8.51 -1.98
CA GLY A 173 -2.22 -8.68 -2.23
C GLY A 173 -1.47 -9.11 -0.97
N TYR A 174 -1.84 -8.60 0.20
CA TYR A 174 -1.29 -9.06 1.48
C TYR A 174 -1.61 -10.52 1.78
N VAL A 175 -2.86 -10.96 1.59
CA VAL A 175 -3.25 -12.37 1.78
C VAL A 175 -2.50 -13.28 0.81
N VAL A 176 -2.41 -12.89 -0.47
CA VAL A 176 -1.64 -13.64 -1.47
C VAL A 176 -0.15 -13.72 -1.09
N TYR A 177 0.41 -12.63 -0.56
CA TYR A 177 1.78 -12.59 -0.06
C TYR A 177 1.99 -13.59 1.09
N LEU A 178 1.15 -13.59 2.13
CA LEU A 178 1.28 -14.49 3.27
C LEU A 178 1.25 -15.96 2.86
N ILE A 179 0.30 -16.32 1.99
CA ILE A 179 0.17 -17.69 1.46
C ILE A 179 1.44 -18.09 0.70
N LEU A 180 1.95 -17.21 -0.18
CA LEU A 180 3.14 -17.50 -0.97
C LEU A 180 4.41 -17.55 -0.10
N VAL A 181 4.51 -16.74 0.95
CA VAL A 181 5.62 -16.80 1.91
C VAL A 181 5.60 -18.13 2.65
N GLY A 182 4.44 -18.60 3.13
CA GLY A 182 4.32 -19.91 3.77
C GLY A 182 4.72 -21.06 2.84
N LEU A 183 4.43 -20.95 1.54
CA LEU A 183 4.83 -21.93 0.53
C LEU A 183 6.32 -21.86 0.15
N ALA A 184 6.88 -20.65 0.06
CA ALA A 184 8.27 -20.42 -0.33
C ALA A 184 9.27 -20.65 0.81
N PHE A 185 8.83 -20.44 2.06
CA PHE A 185 9.64 -20.52 3.27
C PHE A 185 8.95 -21.40 4.33
N PRO A 186 8.95 -22.74 4.18
CA PRO A 186 8.22 -23.66 5.07
C PRO A 186 8.64 -23.60 6.54
N GLY A 187 9.85 -23.11 6.84
CA GLY A 187 10.37 -22.93 8.20
C GLY A 187 10.00 -21.60 8.88
N ALA A 188 9.30 -20.70 8.18
CA ALA A 188 8.89 -19.39 8.69
C ALA A 188 7.42 -19.34 9.16
N SER A 189 6.69 -20.46 9.05
CA SER A 189 5.28 -20.55 9.47
C SER A 189 5.11 -21.70 10.46
N ASP A 190 4.42 -21.46 11.57
CA ASP A 190 4.12 -22.44 12.63
C ASP A 190 3.14 -23.56 12.20
N GLY A 191 2.96 -23.77 10.89
CA GLY A 191 2.03 -24.74 10.33
C GLY A 191 2.66 -25.50 9.17
N ALA A 192 3.17 -26.69 9.43
CA ALA A 192 3.44 -27.67 8.38
C ALA A 192 2.11 -28.03 7.72
N HIS A 193 1.79 -27.46 6.57
CA HIS A 193 0.57 -27.77 5.82
C HIS A 193 0.98 -28.33 4.45
N GLU A 194 0.37 -29.46 4.09
CA GLU A 194 0.64 -30.17 2.85
C GLU A 194 0.45 -29.23 1.65
N SER A 195 1.51 -29.11 0.87
CA SER A 195 1.65 -28.23 -0.28
C SER A 195 0.69 -28.61 -1.41
N GLY A 196 -0.42 -27.89 -1.56
CA GLY A 196 -1.34 -28.04 -2.68
C GLY A 196 -2.10 -26.76 -3.00
N LEU A 197 -2.40 -26.54 -4.29
CA LEU A 197 -3.22 -25.41 -4.76
C LEU A 197 -4.60 -25.36 -4.10
N ALA A 198 -5.17 -26.51 -3.75
CA ALA A 198 -6.47 -26.61 -3.09
C ALA A 198 -6.43 -26.05 -1.65
N GLU A 199 -5.37 -26.29 -0.90
CA GLU A 199 -5.22 -25.77 0.46
C GLU A 199 -4.91 -24.27 0.43
N ALA A 200 -4.07 -23.81 -0.51
CA ALA A 200 -3.84 -22.39 -0.73
C ALA A 200 -5.14 -21.62 -1.08
N LEU A 201 -5.99 -22.19 -1.92
CA LEU A 201 -7.31 -21.61 -2.23
C LEU A 201 -8.23 -21.62 -1.00
N ARG A 202 -8.21 -22.68 -0.20
CA ARG A 202 -9.00 -22.76 1.04
C ARG A 202 -8.57 -21.71 2.05
N LEU A 203 -7.27 -21.56 2.26
CA LEU A 203 -6.69 -20.54 3.14
C LEU A 203 -7.03 -19.13 2.65
N PHE A 204 -6.88 -18.87 1.35
CA PHE A 204 -7.28 -17.59 0.76
C PHE A 204 -8.74 -17.26 1.03
N VAL A 205 -9.65 -18.22 0.79
CA VAL A 205 -11.08 -18.03 1.03
C VAL A 205 -11.37 -17.82 2.50
N GLN A 206 -10.74 -18.58 3.39
CA GLN A 206 -10.87 -18.43 4.84
C GLN A 206 -10.41 -17.06 5.32
N GLU A 207 -9.20 -16.64 4.94
CA GLU A 207 -8.63 -15.36 5.38
C GLU A 207 -9.41 -14.18 4.81
N ALA A 208 -9.74 -14.21 3.51
CA ALA A 208 -10.42 -13.12 2.84
C ALA A 208 -11.89 -12.99 3.28
N LEU A 209 -12.66 -14.08 3.27
CA LEU A 209 -14.05 -14.04 3.73
C LEU A 209 -14.12 -13.84 5.24
N GLY A 210 -13.26 -14.50 6.02
CA GLY A 210 -13.21 -14.35 7.47
C GLY A 210 -12.94 -12.90 7.88
N GLY A 211 -11.95 -12.25 7.24
CA GLY A 211 -11.63 -10.84 7.47
C GLY A 211 -12.79 -9.94 7.08
N ALA A 212 -13.39 -10.16 5.91
CA ALA A 212 -14.52 -9.37 5.44
C ALA A 212 -15.75 -9.48 6.36
N VAL A 213 -16.12 -10.70 6.77
CA VAL A 213 -17.23 -10.95 7.70
C VAL A 213 -16.96 -10.30 9.04
N LEU A 214 -15.76 -10.48 9.60
CA LEU A 214 -15.37 -9.88 10.87
C LEU A 214 -15.44 -8.35 10.80
N GLY A 215 -14.91 -7.74 9.74
CA GLY A 215 -14.91 -6.29 9.55
C GLY A 215 -16.33 -5.72 9.45
N VAL A 216 -17.22 -6.39 8.71
CA VAL A 216 -18.64 -6.00 8.63
C VAL A 216 -19.34 -6.15 9.98
N VAL A 217 -19.12 -7.26 10.69
CA VAL A 217 -19.75 -7.51 12.00
C VAL A 217 -19.28 -6.50 13.04
N LEU A 218 -17.97 -6.31 13.20
CA LEU A 218 -17.41 -5.36 14.16
C LEU A 218 -17.77 -3.91 13.80
N GLY A 219 -17.67 -3.54 12.52
CA GLY A 219 -18.09 -2.23 12.06
C GLY A 219 -19.57 -1.97 12.33
N TRP A 220 -20.44 -2.96 12.09
CA TRP A 220 -21.87 -2.85 12.40
C TRP A 220 -22.12 -2.72 13.91
N LEU A 221 -21.43 -3.48 14.75
CA LEU A 221 -21.56 -3.39 16.21
C LEU A 221 -21.16 -2.00 16.72
N VAL A 222 -20.01 -1.48 16.26
CA VAL A 222 -19.54 -0.15 16.62
C VAL A 222 -20.50 0.92 16.13
N PHE A 223 -20.97 0.83 14.89
CA PHE A 223 -22.00 1.71 14.35
C PHE A 223 -23.28 1.73 15.22
N ARG A 224 -23.73 0.56 15.67
CA ARG A 224 -24.93 0.44 16.52
C ARG A 224 -24.76 1.16 17.85
N VAL A 225 -23.55 1.14 18.42
CA VAL A 225 -23.21 1.86 19.65
C VAL A 225 -23.13 3.37 19.38
N MET A 226 -22.42 3.79 18.34
CA MET A 226 -22.29 5.21 17.94
C MET A 226 -23.64 5.91 17.76
N ARG A 227 -24.64 5.22 17.20
CA ARG A 227 -25.97 5.80 17.00
C ARG A 227 -26.71 6.22 18.28
N HIS A 228 -26.21 5.81 19.46
CA HIS A 228 -26.78 6.19 20.76
C HIS A 228 -25.85 7.12 21.55
N ILE A 229 -24.77 7.58 20.92
CA ILE A 229 -23.76 8.48 21.49
C ILE A 229 -23.81 9.77 20.67
N ASP A 230 -23.63 10.91 21.33
CA ASP A 230 -23.45 12.21 20.68
C ASP A 230 -22.27 12.92 21.36
N ASP A 231 -21.10 12.29 21.22
CA ASP A 231 -19.83 12.72 21.78
C ASP A 231 -18.73 12.37 20.78
N TYR A 232 -18.22 13.40 20.09
CA TYR A 232 -17.23 13.23 19.04
C TYR A 232 -15.92 12.60 19.54
N SER A 233 -15.54 12.83 20.81
CA SER A 233 -14.31 12.28 21.36
C SER A 233 -14.44 10.77 21.56
N LEU A 234 -15.59 10.34 22.09
CA LEU A 234 -15.88 8.94 22.28
C LEU A 234 -16.05 8.20 20.95
N GLU A 235 -16.69 8.81 19.96
CA GLU A 235 -16.85 8.21 18.63
C GLU A 235 -15.52 8.06 17.89
N VAL A 236 -14.63 9.07 17.96
CA VAL A 236 -13.25 8.93 17.45
C VAL A 236 -12.54 7.77 18.15
N LEU A 237 -12.63 7.69 19.49
CA LEU A 237 -12.03 6.60 20.26
C LEU A 237 -12.57 5.22 19.84
N LEU A 238 -13.88 5.11 19.58
CA LEU A 238 -14.50 3.88 19.09
C LEU A 238 -13.99 3.49 17.69
N THR A 239 -13.82 4.45 16.77
CA THR A 239 -13.20 4.15 15.46
C THR A 239 -11.75 3.69 15.60
N LEU A 240 -10.99 4.30 16.50
CA LEU A 240 -9.60 3.91 16.77
C LEU A 240 -9.54 2.51 17.40
N GLY A 241 -10.43 2.23 18.35
CA GLY A 241 -10.57 0.91 18.97
C GLY A 241 -10.99 -0.16 17.98
N LEU A 242 -11.83 0.17 17.00
CA LEU A 242 -12.18 -0.72 15.90
C LEU A 242 -10.99 -1.01 15.00
N ALA A 243 -10.22 0.01 14.63
CA ALA A 243 -9.06 -0.15 13.76
C ALA A 243 -7.95 -0.99 14.41
N PHE A 244 -7.57 -0.70 15.67
CA PHE A 244 -6.55 -1.49 16.36
C PHE A 244 -7.09 -2.82 16.91
N GLY A 245 -8.14 -2.75 17.72
CA GLY A 245 -8.68 -3.92 18.41
C GLY A 245 -9.32 -4.92 17.45
N GLY A 246 -9.96 -4.44 16.37
CA GLY A 246 -10.44 -5.31 15.31
C GLY A 246 -9.31 -6.01 14.56
N TYR A 247 -8.19 -5.32 14.33
CA TYR A 247 -7.04 -5.88 13.61
C TYR A 247 -6.35 -6.97 14.42
N GLU A 248 -6.07 -6.70 15.70
CA GLU A 248 -5.56 -7.70 16.64
C GLU A 248 -6.49 -8.91 16.76
N LEU A 249 -7.81 -8.68 16.83
CA LEU A 249 -8.78 -9.77 16.87
C LEU A 249 -8.78 -10.59 15.56
N ALA A 250 -8.59 -9.95 14.41
CA ALA A 250 -8.48 -10.65 13.13
C ALA A 250 -7.25 -11.57 13.10
N LEU A 251 -6.10 -11.07 13.56
CA LEU A 251 -4.88 -11.88 13.70
C LEU A 251 -5.09 -13.07 14.66
N ALA A 252 -5.70 -12.83 15.81
CA ALA A 252 -5.99 -13.87 16.80
C ALA A 252 -6.96 -14.95 16.30
N LEU A 253 -7.83 -14.60 15.34
CA LEU A 253 -8.76 -15.53 14.70
C LEU A 253 -8.19 -16.16 13.42
N HIS A 254 -6.94 -15.88 13.06
CA HIS A 254 -6.30 -16.32 11.81
C HIS A 254 -7.11 -15.93 10.57
N VAL A 255 -7.58 -14.68 10.54
CA VAL A 255 -8.24 -14.07 9.37
C VAL A 255 -7.55 -12.77 8.96
N SER A 256 -7.83 -12.26 7.77
CA SER A 256 -7.11 -11.10 7.24
C SER A 256 -7.46 -9.80 7.99
N GLY A 257 -6.50 -9.28 8.76
CA GLY A 257 -6.57 -7.97 9.40
C GLY A 257 -6.77 -6.81 8.41
N PRO A 258 -5.99 -6.73 7.31
CA PRO A 258 -6.18 -5.72 6.27
C PRO A 258 -7.60 -5.71 5.67
N ILE A 259 -8.15 -6.87 5.30
CA ILE A 259 -9.50 -6.94 4.73
C ILE A 259 -10.56 -6.59 5.78
N MET A 260 -10.36 -7.00 7.04
CA MET A 260 -11.20 -6.58 8.16
C MET A 260 -11.22 -5.05 8.28
N ALA A 261 -10.06 -4.39 8.26
CA ALA A 261 -9.93 -2.95 8.37
C ALA A 261 -10.62 -2.21 7.21
N VAL A 262 -10.45 -2.69 5.98
CA VAL A 262 -11.13 -2.15 4.80
C VAL A 262 -12.65 -2.28 4.92
N CYS A 263 -13.16 -3.46 5.25
CA CYS A 263 -14.60 -3.69 5.37
C CYS A 263 -15.23 -2.90 6.53
N ALA A 264 -14.54 -2.81 7.66
CA ALA A 264 -14.96 -2.01 8.81
C ALA A 264 -14.96 -0.51 8.47
N GLY A 265 -13.89 0.00 7.84
CA GLY A 265 -13.75 1.40 7.43
C GLY A 265 -14.81 1.81 6.39
N LEU A 266 -15.07 0.98 5.37
CA LEU A 266 -16.13 1.23 4.38
C LEU A 266 -17.52 1.31 5.02
N LEU A 267 -17.80 0.45 6.01
CA LEU A 267 -19.07 0.44 6.71
C LEU A 267 -19.25 1.71 7.55
N ILE A 268 -18.24 2.08 8.34
CA ILE A 268 -18.29 3.29 9.17
C ILE A 268 -18.37 4.56 8.29
N GLY A 269 -17.58 4.63 7.22
CA GLY A 269 -17.54 5.76 6.29
C GLY A 269 -18.85 6.02 5.54
N ASP A 270 -19.64 4.99 5.23
CA ASP A 270 -20.95 5.16 4.57
C ASP A 270 -22.12 5.20 5.56
N VAL A 271 -22.25 4.18 6.42
CA VAL A 271 -23.43 4.00 7.27
C VAL A 271 -23.34 4.86 8.54
N GLY A 272 -22.16 4.93 9.16
CA GLY A 272 -21.90 5.82 10.30
C GLY A 272 -22.16 7.28 9.95
N ALA A 273 -21.58 7.72 8.84
CA ALA A 273 -21.67 9.10 8.36
C ALA A 273 -23.08 9.53 7.89
N ARG A 274 -23.96 8.59 7.48
CA ARG A 274 -25.32 8.90 7.00
C ARG A 274 -26.41 8.76 8.08
N TYR A 275 -26.24 7.86 9.04
CA TYR A 275 -27.34 7.44 9.94
C TYR A 275 -26.96 7.36 11.42
N GLY A 276 -25.68 7.53 11.76
CA GLY A 276 -25.15 7.31 13.11
C GLY A 276 -24.60 8.54 13.82
N MET A 277 -24.17 9.56 13.07
CA MET A 277 -23.40 10.69 13.60
C MET A 277 -24.11 12.03 13.36
N SER A 278 -23.95 12.97 14.30
CA SER A 278 -24.25 14.38 14.05
C SER A 278 -23.26 14.96 13.00
N GLU A 279 -23.63 16.06 12.34
CA GLU A 279 -22.76 16.69 11.34
C GLU A 279 -21.43 17.17 11.94
N GLU A 280 -21.46 17.58 13.21
CA GLU A 280 -20.27 18.00 13.96
C GLU A 280 -19.36 16.80 14.22
N THR A 281 -19.88 15.71 14.78
CA THR A 281 -19.08 14.51 15.05
C THR A 281 -18.47 13.94 13.78
N ARG A 282 -19.25 13.85 12.71
CA ARG A 282 -18.75 13.39 11.41
C ARG A 282 -17.54 14.21 10.95
N ARG A 283 -17.61 15.55 11.08
CA ARG A 283 -16.51 16.43 10.69
C ARG A 283 -15.25 16.16 11.52
N TYR A 284 -15.39 15.92 12.82
CA TYR A 284 -14.26 15.60 13.68
C TYR A 284 -13.65 14.23 13.38
N VAL A 285 -14.48 13.20 13.17
CA VAL A 285 -14.02 11.86 12.79
C VAL A 285 -13.31 11.90 11.43
N ASP A 286 -13.92 12.53 10.43
CA ASP A 286 -13.32 12.68 9.09
C ASP A 286 -11.99 13.45 9.19
N ALA A 287 -11.95 14.60 9.87
CA ALA A 287 -10.73 15.40 10.01
C ALA A 287 -9.62 14.65 10.76
N PHE A 288 -9.97 13.89 11.81
CA PHE A 288 -9.01 13.08 12.56
C PHE A 288 -8.38 12.02 11.67
N TRP A 289 -9.19 11.25 10.93
CA TRP A 289 -8.68 10.18 10.07
C TRP A 289 -7.91 10.69 8.86
N VAL A 290 -8.27 11.85 8.28
CA VAL A 290 -7.44 12.54 7.28
C VAL A 290 -6.06 12.86 7.85
N LEU A 291 -5.99 13.45 9.04
CA LEU A 291 -4.70 13.80 9.66
C LEU A 291 -3.86 12.56 9.99
N ILE A 292 -4.48 11.50 10.51
CA ILE A 292 -3.78 10.23 10.77
C ILE A 292 -3.23 9.64 9.47
N ASP A 293 -4.05 9.58 8.41
CA ASP A 293 -3.63 9.08 7.10
C ASP A 293 -2.45 9.90 6.55
N GLU A 294 -2.52 11.24 6.61
CA GLU A 294 -1.44 12.12 6.17
C GLU A 294 -0.14 11.90 6.96
N ILE A 295 -0.23 11.79 8.29
CA ILE A 295 0.94 11.55 9.15
C ILE A 295 1.56 10.18 8.85
N LEU A 296 0.75 9.11 8.79
CA LEU A 296 1.24 7.76 8.54
C LEU A 296 1.87 7.64 7.15
N ASN A 297 1.28 8.26 6.12
CA ASN A 297 1.88 8.31 4.79
C ASN A 297 3.17 9.13 4.77
N ALA A 298 3.22 10.27 5.45
CA ALA A 298 4.46 11.05 5.57
C ALA A 298 5.60 10.24 6.20
N LEU A 299 5.30 9.51 7.28
CA LEU A 299 6.23 8.59 7.92
C LEU A 299 6.65 7.47 6.96
N LEU A 300 5.70 6.82 6.30
CA LEU A 300 5.95 5.73 5.34
C LEU A 300 6.89 6.19 4.22
N PHE A 301 6.58 7.30 3.54
CA PHE A 301 7.36 7.80 2.42
C PHE A 301 8.75 8.29 2.83
N MET A 302 8.86 8.90 4.01
CA MET A 302 10.16 9.27 4.58
C MET A 302 11.01 8.02 4.84
N MET A 303 10.41 6.98 5.43
CA MET A 303 11.12 5.74 5.74
C MET A 303 11.59 5.03 4.47
N ILE A 304 10.76 5.00 3.41
CA ILE A 304 11.21 4.55 2.08
C ILE A 304 12.46 5.33 1.64
N GLY A 305 12.50 6.65 1.83
CA GLY A 305 13.68 7.44 1.45
C GLY A 305 14.97 7.05 2.18
N PHE A 306 14.86 6.65 3.45
CA PHE A 306 15.99 6.14 4.25
C PHE A 306 16.34 4.68 3.93
N GLU A 307 15.47 3.94 3.26
CA GLU A 307 15.70 2.53 2.94
C GLU A 307 16.92 2.32 2.02
N VAL A 308 17.38 3.36 1.32
CA VAL A 308 18.59 3.30 0.48
C VAL A 308 19.83 2.79 1.23
N PHE A 309 19.88 2.92 2.56
CA PHE A 309 20.97 2.41 3.40
C PHE A 309 20.94 0.88 3.58
N ALA A 310 19.79 0.23 3.41
CA ALA A 310 19.62 -1.22 3.54
C ALA A 310 19.74 -1.97 2.20
N VAL A 311 19.61 -1.24 1.09
CA VAL A 311 19.61 -1.78 -0.29
C VAL A 311 21.02 -2.12 -0.79
N SER A 312 21.15 -3.22 -1.53
CA SER A 312 22.40 -3.55 -2.24
C SER A 312 22.58 -2.66 -3.47
N LEU A 313 23.69 -1.91 -3.50
CA LEU A 313 24.07 -1.02 -4.62
C LEU A 313 25.00 -1.70 -5.64
N GLN A 314 25.04 -3.03 -5.65
CA GLN A 314 25.79 -3.78 -6.66
C GLN A 314 25.15 -3.61 -8.05
N THR A 315 25.99 -3.48 -9.09
CA THR A 315 25.54 -3.09 -10.44
C THR A 315 24.59 -4.12 -11.07
N ASP A 316 24.87 -5.40 -10.88
CA ASP A 316 24.04 -6.53 -11.33
C ASP A 316 22.65 -6.52 -10.67
N VAL A 317 22.58 -6.30 -9.36
CA VAL A 317 21.33 -6.19 -8.61
C VAL A 317 20.52 -4.96 -9.05
N LEU A 318 21.19 -3.83 -9.31
CA LEU A 318 20.54 -2.61 -9.83
C LEU A 318 20.00 -2.81 -11.26
N LEU A 319 20.73 -3.53 -12.12
CA LEU A 319 20.27 -3.88 -13.46
C LEU A 319 19.05 -4.80 -13.41
N ALA A 320 19.04 -5.79 -12.51
CA ALA A 320 17.88 -6.64 -12.27
C ALA A 320 16.66 -5.83 -11.78
N GLY A 321 16.88 -4.88 -10.85
CA GLY A 321 15.85 -3.95 -10.39
C GLY A 321 15.30 -3.08 -11.53
N ALA A 322 16.17 -2.54 -12.38
CA ALA A 322 15.77 -1.72 -13.52
C ALA A 322 14.97 -2.52 -14.57
N ALA A 323 15.38 -3.75 -14.86
CA ALA A 323 14.62 -4.65 -15.74
C ALA A 323 13.27 -5.03 -15.11
N SER A 324 13.20 -5.15 -13.78
CA SER A 324 11.96 -5.42 -13.06
C SER A 324 10.94 -4.26 -13.15
N ILE A 325 11.37 -3.03 -13.44
CA ILE A 325 10.45 -1.91 -13.75
C ILE A 325 9.63 -2.23 -15.00
N LEU A 326 10.28 -2.67 -16.08
CA LEU A 326 9.59 -3.01 -17.33
C LEU A 326 8.62 -4.17 -17.12
N LEU A 327 9.03 -5.14 -16.31
CA LEU A 327 8.21 -6.27 -15.93
C LEU A 327 6.97 -5.81 -15.15
N ALA A 328 7.14 -4.96 -14.14
CA ALA A 328 6.05 -4.42 -13.33
C ALA A 328 5.07 -3.58 -14.18
N LEU A 329 5.58 -2.75 -15.10
CA LEU A 329 4.74 -1.97 -16.03
C LEU A 329 3.97 -2.88 -16.99
N GLY A 330 4.61 -3.90 -17.56
CA GLY A 330 3.98 -4.88 -18.43
C GLY A 330 2.91 -5.70 -17.72
N ALA A 331 3.22 -6.15 -16.50
CA ALA A 331 2.27 -6.83 -15.62
C ALA A 331 1.06 -5.95 -15.29
N ARG A 332 1.29 -4.68 -14.95
CA ARG A 332 0.21 -3.72 -14.68
C ARG A 332 -0.65 -3.46 -15.91
N LEU A 333 -0.05 -3.31 -17.09
CA LEU A 333 -0.79 -3.15 -18.34
C LEU A 333 -1.70 -4.35 -18.59
N ALA A 334 -1.21 -5.58 -18.39
CA ALA A 334 -2.01 -6.79 -18.53
C ALA A 334 -3.12 -6.87 -17.47
N ALA A 335 -2.79 -6.58 -16.20
CA ALA A 335 -3.71 -6.59 -15.07
C ALA A 335 -4.85 -5.58 -15.21
N VAL A 336 -4.64 -4.46 -15.90
CA VAL A 336 -5.68 -3.46 -16.20
C VAL A 336 -6.41 -3.80 -17.50
N THR A 337 -5.69 -4.14 -18.56
CA THR A 337 -6.27 -4.34 -19.89
C THR A 337 -7.19 -5.54 -19.94
N LEU A 338 -6.82 -6.66 -19.29
CA LEU A 338 -7.61 -7.88 -19.36
C LEU A 338 -9.01 -7.72 -18.71
N PRO A 339 -9.15 -7.23 -17.47
CA PRO A 339 -10.48 -6.93 -16.90
C PRO A 339 -11.29 -5.94 -17.72
N VAL A 340 -10.65 -4.87 -18.24
CA VAL A 340 -11.33 -3.86 -19.06
C VAL A 340 -11.86 -4.46 -20.36
N LEU A 341 -11.09 -5.33 -21.03
CA LEU A 341 -11.53 -6.01 -22.26
C LEU A 341 -12.66 -7.00 -21.98
N VAL A 342 -12.60 -7.75 -20.87
CA VAL A 342 -13.67 -8.67 -20.46
C VAL A 342 -14.98 -7.91 -20.20
N LEU A 343 -14.91 -6.70 -19.65
CA LEU A 343 -16.08 -5.88 -19.33
C LEU A 343 -16.58 -5.04 -20.50
N ARG A 344 -15.76 -4.78 -21.51
CA ARG A 344 -16.09 -3.94 -22.67
C ARG A 344 -17.42 -4.29 -23.36
N PRO A 345 -17.82 -5.57 -23.52
CA PRO A 345 -19.11 -5.91 -24.14
C PRO A 345 -20.33 -5.57 -23.27
N PHE A 346 -20.13 -5.46 -21.96
CA PHE A 346 -21.21 -5.29 -20.98
C PHE A 346 -21.30 -3.86 -20.45
N ARG A 347 -20.28 -3.03 -20.71
CA ARG A 347 -20.15 -1.73 -20.08
C ARG A 347 -19.27 -0.76 -20.85
N ASP A 348 -19.79 0.45 -21.07
CA ASP A 348 -19.00 1.57 -21.55
C ASP A 348 -17.90 1.93 -20.55
N GLN A 349 -16.72 2.19 -21.08
CA GLN A 349 -15.53 2.53 -20.31
C GLN A 349 -15.21 4.00 -20.52
N VAL A 350 -14.75 4.67 -19.47
CA VAL A 350 -14.29 6.06 -19.57
C VAL A 350 -13.11 6.12 -20.55
N LYS A 351 -13.00 7.21 -21.33
CA LYS A 351 -11.86 7.39 -22.22
C LYS A 351 -10.58 7.46 -21.40
N GLY A 352 -9.54 6.75 -21.85
CA GLY A 352 -8.25 6.75 -21.17
C GLY A 352 -8.16 5.87 -19.92
N VAL A 353 -9.16 5.04 -19.59
CA VAL A 353 -9.11 4.09 -18.44
C VAL A 353 -7.81 3.29 -18.43
N ILE A 354 -7.48 2.61 -19.53
CA ILE A 354 -6.29 1.74 -19.61
C ILE A 354 -4.99 2.53 -19.35
N PRO A 355 -4.65 3.59 -20.10
CA PRO A 355 -3.40 4.31 -19.87
C PRO A 355 -3.36 5.00 -18.50
N ILE A 356 -4.47 5.56 -18.02
CA ILE A 356 -4.51 6.26 -16.73
C ILE A 356 -4.38 5.27 -15.57
N MET A 357 -5.10 4.14 -15.58
CA MET A 357 -5.00 3.13 -14.51
C MET A 357 -3.70 2.33 -14.56
N THR A 358 -3.12 2.15 -15.75
CA THR A 358 -1.81 1.49 -15.89
C THR A 358 -0.70 2.40 -15.36
N TRP A 359 -0.67 3.65 -15.81
CA TRP A 359 0.37 4.60 -15.41
C TRP A 359 0.18 5.15 -14.01
N GLY A 360 -1.08 5.24 -13.55
CA GLY A 360 -1.48 5.60 -12.20
C GLY A 360 -1.43 4.44 -11.20
N GLY A 361 -0.95 3.25 -11.59
CA GLY A 361 -0.69 2.15 -10.65
C GLY A 361 0.58 2.39 -9.85
N LEU A 362 0.63 3.47 -9.08
CA LEU A 362 1.80 3.82 -8.27
C LEU A 362 2.06 2.77 -7.20
N LYS A 363 3.33 2.42 -6.98
CA LYS A 363 3.74 1.49 -5.92
C LYS A 363 3.99 2.26 -4.62
N GLY A 364 3.43 1.75 -3.52
CA GLY A 364 3.49 2.38 -2.20
C GLY A 364 4.56 1.80 -1.29
N GLY A 365 4.62 2.33 -0.07
CA GLY A 365 5.54 1.85 0.96
C GLY A 365 5.18 0.46 1.52
N ILE A 366 3.95 0.01 1.33
CA ILE A 366 3.51 -1.34 1.73
C ILE A 366 4.38 -2.40 1.04
N SER A 367 4.69 -2.24 -0.25
CA SER A 367 5.56 -3.17 -0.98
C SER A 367 6.96 -3.27 -0.36
N VAL A 368 7.52 -2.14 0.09
CA VAL A 368 8.83 -2.09 0.76
C VAL A 368 8.77 -2.78 2.12
N ALA A 369 7.73 -2.51 2.91
CA ALA A 369 7.52 -3.16 4.20
C ALA A 369 7.40 -4.68 4.07
N LEU A 370 6.65 -5.16 3.07
CA LEU A 370 6.52 -6.59 2.76
C LEU A 370 7.85 -7.23 2.32
N ALA A 371 8.71 -6.48 1.60
CA ALA A 371 10.03 -6.96 1.22
C ALA A 371 10.97 -7.09 2.43
N LEU A 372 10.90 -6.16 3.39
CA LEU A 372 11.65 -6.22 4.63
C LEU A 372 11.20 -7.35 5.56
N ALA A 373 9.89 -7.63 5.56
CA ALA A 373 9.25 -8.71 6.30
C ALA A 373 9.66 -10.12 5.85
N LEU A 374 10.32 -10.23 4.69
CA LEU A 374 10.72 -11.53 4.19
C LEU A 374 11.67 -12.22 5.17
N PRO A 375 11.51 -13.54 5.37
CA PRO A 375 12.48 -14.34 6.09
C PRO A 375 13.88 -14.18 5.49
N ASP A 376 14.91 -14.24 6.34
CA ASP A 376 16.28 -14.11 5.90
C ASP A 376 16.63 -15.25 4.92
N SER A 377 17.04 -14.85 3.71
CA SER A 377 17.36 -15.74 2.61
C SER A 377 18.34 -15.06 1.67
N GLU A 378 19.02 -15.84 0.83
CA GLU A 378 19.94 -15.31 -0.19
C GLU A 378 19.25 -14.35 -1.19
N TRP A 379 17.93 -14.49 -1.36
CA TRP A 379 17.12 -13.72 -2.31
C TRP A 379 16.58 -12.41 -1.71
N LYS A 380 16.53 -12.28 -0.38
CA LYS A 380 15.98 -11.10 0.31
C LYS A 380 16.66 -9.79 -0.12
N PRO A 381 18.00 -9.68 -0.18
CA PRO A 381 18.65 -8.44 -0.64
C PRO A 381 18.30 -8.07 -2.08
N LEU A 382 18.21 -9.06 -2.98
CA LEU A 382 17.86 -8.85 -4.38
C LEU A 382 16.41 -8.36 -4.52
N ILE A 383 15.48 -9.00 -3.80
CA ILE A 383 14.07 -8.61 -3.77
C ILE A 383 13.93 -7.20 -3.19
N LEU A 384 14.59 -6.90 -2.07
CA LEU A 384 14.54 -5.58 -1.44
C LEU A 384 15.03 -4.49 -2.41
N THR A 385 16.18 -4.70 -3.07
CA THR A 385 16.69 -3.75 -4.07
C THR A 385 15.73 -3.59 -5.24
N ALA A 386 15.18 -4.68 -5.79
CA ALA A 386 14.27 -4.61 -6.92
C ALA A 386 12.97 -3.87 -6.54
N THR A 387 12.39 -4.17 -5.38
CA THR A 387 11.22 -3.47 -4.83
C THR A 387 11.51 -1.99 -4.67
N TYR A 388 12.65 -1.64 -4.07
CA TYR A 388 13.05 -0.27 -3.84
C TYR A 388 13.17 0.52 -5.15
N VAL A 389 13.86 -0.03 -6.15
CA VAL A 389 14.04 0.58 -7.47
C VAL A 389 12.68 0.81 -8.16
N ILE A 390 11.77 -0.17 -8.09
CA ILE A 390 10.42 -0.04 -8.65
C ILE A 390 9.62 1.05 -7.94
N VAL A 391 9.63 1.06 -6.60
CA VAL A 391 8.87 2.04 -5.79
C VAL A 391 9.38 3.46 -6.03
N VAL A 392 10.69 3.68 -6.01
CA VAL A 392 11.29 5.00 -6.29
C VAL A 392 10.97 5.45 -7.72
N PHE A 393 11.10 4.56 -8.72
CA PHE A 393 10.70 4.87 -10.09
C PHE A 393 9.21 5.22 -10.17
N SER A 394 8.36 4.44 -9.51
CA SER A 394 6.92 4.64 -9.55
C SER A 394 6.51 5.98 -8.95
N ILE A 395 7.01 6.30 -7.76
CA ILE A 395 6.65 7.53 -7.05
C ILE A 395 7.20 8.77 -7.76
N ILE A 396 8.47 8.75 -8.19
CA ILE A 396 9.10 9.93 -8.78
C ILE A 396 8.70 10.07 -10.25
N VAL A 397 8.85 9.02 -11.05
CA VAL A 397 8.61 9.09 -12.50
C VAL A 397 7.12 9.02 -12.80
N GLN A 398 6.41 7.98 -12.36
CA GLN A 398 4.98 7.85 -12.65
C GLN A 398 4.17 8.92 -11.90
N GLY A 399 4.47 9.17 -10.63
CA GLY A 399 3.79 10.18 -9.81
C GLY A 399 3.91 11.60 -10.36
N LEU A 400 5.09 12.04 -10.83
CA LEU A 400 5.22 13.39 -11.38
C LEU A 400 4.71 13.52 -12.83
N SER A 401 4.48 12.40 -13.53
CA SER A 401 4.04 12.42 -14.93
C SER A 401 2.55 12.09 -15.13
N ILE A 402 1.91 11.35 -14.21
CA ILE A 402 0.51 10.94 -14.31
C ILE A 402 -0.45 12.14 -14.45
N GLY A 403 -0.20 13.24 -13.73
CA GLY A 403 -1.01 14.45 -13.87
C GLY A 403 -0.96 15.08 -15.28
N ARG A 404 0.17 14.95 -16.00
CA ARG A 404 0.26 15.40 -17.41
C ARG A 404 -0.52 14.47 -18.33
N LEU A 405 -0.42 13.16 -18.11
CA LEU A 405 -1.14 12.14 -18.86
C LEU A 405 -2.66 12.27 -18.69
N ALA A 406 -3.15 12.41 -17.47
CA ALA A 406 -4.58 12.59 -17.21
C ALA A 406 -5.14 13.83 -17.94
N ARG A 407 -4.43 14.97 -17.88
CA ARG A 407 -4.83 16.19 -18.58
C ARG A 407 -4.90 16.06 -20.10
N SER A 408 -4.11 15.18 -20.73
CA SER A 408 -4.19 14.98 -22.18
C SER A 408 -5.48 14.29 -22.61
N PHE A 409 -6.08 13.48 -21.73
CA PHE A 409 -7.37 12.85 -21.99
C PHE A 409 -8.54 13.76 -21.64
N VAL A 410 -8.42 14.58 -20.60
CA VAL A 410 -9.46 15.59 -20.24
C VAL A 410 -9.58 16.68 -21.31
N ARG A 411 -8.47 17.11 -21.93
CA ARG A 411 -8.49 18.14 -23.00
C ARG A 411 -8.94 17.61 -24.37
N ALA A 412 -9.09 16.30 -24.53
CA ALA A 412 -9.51 15.68 -25.79
C ALA A 412 -11.03 15.45 -25.86
N GLU A 413 -11.75 15.81 -24.80
CA GLU A 413 -13.22 15.96 -24.74
C GLU A 413 -13.59 17.44 -24.91
#